data_AF-A0A8I1ZV41-F1
#
_entry.id   AF-A0A8I1ZV41-F1
#
_cell.length_a   1.000
_cell.length_b   1.000
_cell.length_c   1.000
_cell.angle_alpha   90.00
_cell.angle_beta   90.00
_cell.angle_gamma   90.00
#
_symmetry.space_group_name_H-M   'P 1'
#
loop_
_entity.id
_entity.type
_entity.pdbx_description
1 polymer ?
#
loop_
_entity_poly.entity_id
_entity_poly.type
_entity_poly.pdbx_seq_one_letter_code
_entity_poly.pdbx_strand_id
1 'polypeptide(L)'
;MRWMEMIRLRTLQGREKKLEKLLADSAHAAIKEPGLEEARVYASASFYSDLALNLLWDTDMIHHQGSRVGLSISQTLASYGLVEHSIWSEKVV
;
A
#
# COMPACT_ATOMS: atom_id res chain seq x y z
N MET A 1 -9.13 -16.06 3.84
CA MET A 1 -7.86 -16.28 3.10
C MET A 1 -7.00 -15.08 3.31
N ARG A 2 -5.77 -15.27 3.79
CA ARG A 2 -4.84 -14.18 4.03
C ARG A 2 -4.02 -13.82 2.81
N TRP A 3 -3.98 -12.53 2.49
CA TRP A 3 -3.21 -11.99 1.39
C TRP A 3 -2.85 -10.53 1.66
N MET A 4 -1.83 -10.04 0.95
CA MET A 4 -1.27 -8.72 1.15
C MET A 4 -1.17 -7.97 -0.17
N GLU A 5 -1.47 -6.69 -0.12
CA GLU A 5 -1.08 -5.73 -1.15
C GLU A 5 0.14 -4.97 -0.68
N MET A 6 1.12 -4.81 -1.56
CA MET A 6 2.27 -3.95 -1.34
C MET A 6 2.32 -2.93 -2.47
N ILE A 7 2.04 -1.67 -2.11
CA ILE A 7 2.05 -0.50 -3.00
C ILE A 7 3.29 0.31 -2.68
N ARG A 8 4.27 0.28 -3.58
CA ARG A 8 5.54 1.00 -3.44
C ARG A 8 5.52 2.24 -4.31
N LEU A 9 5.98 3.35 -3.75
CA LEU A 9 6.15 4.62 -4.43
C LEU A 9 7.62 5.03 -4.39
N ARG A 10 8.20 5.29 -5.56
CA ARG A 10 9.45 6.02 -5.70
C ARG A 10 9.15 7.44 -6.15
N THR A 11 9.35 8.42 -5.27
CA THR A 11 9.12 9.84 -5.53
C THR A 11 10.41 10.58 -5.89
N LEU A 12 10.29 11.82 -6.37
CA LEU A 12 11.40 12.77 -6.39
C LEU A 12 11.75 13.21 -4.96
N GLN A 13 13.03 13.56 -4.76
CA GLN A 13 13.52 14.05 -3.47
C GLN A 13 12.80 15.33 -3.01
N GLY A 14 12.58 15.46 -1.71
CA GLY A 14 12.01 16.64 -1.06
C GLY A 14 10.48 16.66 -0.91
N ARG A 15 9.80 15.56 -1.24
CA ARG A 15 8.33 15.39 -1.09
C ARG A 15 7.93 14.31 -0.08
N GLU A 16 8.89 13.65 0.52
CA GLU A 16 8.75 12.42 1.32
C GLU A 16 7.79 12.65 2.49
N LYS A 17 8.04 13.64 3.35
CA LYS A 17 7.20 13.92 4.52
C LYS A 17 5.73 14.18 4.18
N LYS A 18 5.46 14.85 3.05
CA LYS A 18 4.09 15.10 2.60
C LYS A 18 3.42 13.81 2.13
N LEU A 19 4.17 12.97 1.43
CA LEU A 19 3.69 11.69 0.92
C LEU A 19 3.54 10.65 2.02
N GLU A 20 4.42 10.63 3.01
CA GLU A 20 4.28 9.83 4.23
C GLU A 20 2.96 10.15 4.92
N LYS A 21 2.64 11.44 5.10
CA LYS A 21 1.34 11.84 5.68
C LYS A 21 0.17 11.39 4.81
N LEU A 22 0.24 11.60 3.49
CA LEU A 22 -0.80 11.16 2.56
C LEU A 22 -1.04 9.64 2.64
N LEU A 23 0.03 8.85 2.71
CA LEU A 23 -0.04 7.40 2.85
C LEU A 23 -0.61 7.00 4.21
N ALA A 24 -0.22 7.67 5.29
CA ALA A 24 -0.74 7.41 6.64
C ALA A 24 -2.25 7.70 6.72
N ASP A 25 -2.69 8.82 6.14
CA ASP A 25 -4.11 9.18 6.07
C ASP A 25 -4.89 8.15 5.22
N SER A 26 -4.30 7.68 4.11
CA SER A 26 -4.88 6.63 3.26
C SER A 26 -4.98 5.29 3.98
N ALA A 27 -3.95 4.90 4.73
CA ALA A 27 -3.94 3.69 5.56
C ALA A 27 -5.02 3.74 6.65
N HIS A 28 -5.15 4.89 7.31
CA HIS A 28 -6.16 5.10 8.34
C HIS A 28 -7.59 5.09 7.78
N ALA A 29 -7.79 5.57 6.56
CA ALA A 29 -9.07 5.47 5.88
C ALA A 29 -9.37 4.01 5.46
N ALA A 30 -8.37 3.30 4.94
CA ALA A 30 -8.50 1.94 4.43
C ALA A 30 -8.87 0.92 5.53
N ILE A 31 -8.42 1.11 6.78
CA ILE A 31 -8.69 0.18 7.91
C ILE A 31 -10.18 -0.06 8.20
N LYS A 32 -11.07 0.75 7.61
CA LYS A 32 -12.52 0.59 7.72
C LYS A 32 -13.11 -0.36 6.68
N GLU A 33 -12.32 -0.79 5.69
CA GLU A 33 -12.77 -1.70 4.64
C GLU A 33 -12.97 -3.11 5.23
N PRO A 34 -14.10 -3.78 4.95
CA PRO A 34 -14.34 -5.14 5.41
C PRO A 34 -13.25 -6.11 4.96
N GLY A 35 -12.74 -6.89 5.91
CA GLY A 35 -11.69 -7.88 5.66
C GLY A 35 -10.27 -7.31 5.61
N LEU A 36 -10.07 -5.99 5.76
CA LEU A 36 -8.72 -5.45 5.96
C LEU A 36 -8.34 -5.58 7.44
N GLU A 37 -7.28 -6.32 7.72
CA GLU A 37 -6.79 -6.55 9.08
C GLU A 37 -5.75 -5.52 9.48
N GLU A 38 -4.84 -5.16 8.57
CA GLU A 38 -3.78 -4.19 8.85
C GLU A 38 -3.51 -3.26 7.66
N ALA A 39 -3.16 -2.00 7.98
CA ALA A 39 -2.63 -1.04 7.03
C ALA A 39 -1.39 -0.37 7.62
N ARG A 40 -0.24 -0.50 6.95
CA ARG A 40 1.07 -0.04 7.47
C ARG A 40 1.85 0.73 6.41
N VAL A 41 2.47 1.83 6.82
CA VAL A 41 3.36 2.63 5.96
C VAL A 41 4.80 2.38 6.36
N TYR A 42 5.66 2.19 5.36
CA TYR A 42 7.10 1.97 5.53
C TYR A 42 7.87 2.99 4.69
N ALA A 43 9.00 3.44 5.22
CA ALA A 43 10.01 4.15 4.45
C ALA A 43 11.19 3.21 4.20
N SER A 44 11.77 3.27 3.00
CA SER A 44 12.95 2.48 2.68
C SER A 44 14.15 2.97 3.50
N ALA A 45 14.83 2.04 4.18
CA ALA A 45 16.05 2.34 4.93
C ALA A 45 17.24 2.70 4.02
N SER A 46 17.20 2.28 2.75
CA SER A 46 18.29 2.51 1.79
C SER A 46 18.03 3.67 0.83
N PHE A 47 16.77 4.03 0.60
CA PHE A 47 16.38 5.05 -0.37
C PHE A 47 15.34 5.98 0.24
N TYR A 48 15.77 7.18 0.65
CA TYR A 48 14.88 8.14 1.32
C TYR A 48 13.63 8.49 0.51
N SER A 49 13.73 8.44 -0.82
CA SER A 49 12.65 8.69 -1.78
C SER A 49 11.65 7.55 -1.96
N ASP A 50 11.86 6.39 -1.33
CA ASP A 50 11.03 5.20 -1.54
C ASP A 50 10.15 4.96 -0.29
N LEU A 51 8.84 4.94 -0.52
CA LEU A 51 7.81 4.66 0.48
C LEU A 51 7.01 3.43 0.07
N ALA A 52 6.42 2.74 1.04
CA ALA A 52 5.51 1.62 0.79
C ALA A 52 4.28 1.69 1.69
N LEU A 53 3.15 1.26 1.16
CA LEU A 53 1.92 0.96 1.89
C LEU A 53 1.64 -0.54 1.76
N ASN A 54 1.54 -1.21 2.90
CA ASN A 54 1.07 -2.58 2.96
C ASN A 54 -0.35 -2.63 3.48
N LEU A 55 -1.19 -3.42 2.82
CA LEU A 55 -2.56 -3.73 3.21
C LEU A 55 -2.66 -5.24 3.41
N LEU A 56 -2.90 -5.70 4.63
CA LEU A 56 -3.08 -7.11 4.95
C LEU A 56 -4.57 -7.41 5.06
N TRP A 57 -5.03 -8.39 4.28
CA TRP A 57 -6.42 -8.77 4.16
C TRP A 57 -6.64 -10.19 4.66
N ASP A 58 -7.81 -10.43 5.26
CA ASP A 58 -8.41 -11.75 5.44
C ASP A 58 -9.84 -11.75 4.85
N THR A 59 -9.98 -12.36 3.68
CA THR A 59 -11.23 -12.40 2.90
C THR A 59 -11.46 -13.79 2.33
N ASP A 60 -12.69 -14.14 1.94
CA ASP A 60 -12.99 -15.49 1.41
C ASP A 60 -12.20 -15.84 0.14
N MET A 61 -11.87 -14.84 -0.67
CA MET A 61 -11.11 -14.97 -1.92
C MET A 61 -10.01 -13.92 -2.02
N ILE A 62 -8.94 -14.24 -2.74
CA ILE A 62 -7.87 -13.30 -3.07
C ILE A 62 -8.27 -12.46 -4.29
N HIS A 63 -8.13 -11.14 -4.20
CA HIS A 63 -8.28 -10.26 -5.35
C HIS A 63 -6.96 -10.16 -6.13
N HIS A 64 -6.81 -10.96 -7.19
CA HIS A 64 -5.57 -11.03 -7.97
C HIS A 64 -5.14 -9.72 -8.65
N GLN A 65 -6.06 -8.77 -8.82
CA GLN A 65 -5.78 -7.43 -9.35
C GLN A 65 -5.62 -6.37 -8.26
N GLY A 66 -5.69 -6.78 -6.99
CA GLY A 66 -5.76 -5.87 -5.85
C GLY A 66 -7.18 -5.48 -5.47
N SER A 67 -7.29 -4.88 -4.28
CA SER A 67 -8.56 -4.39 -3.78
C SER A 67 -8.93 -3.08 -4.49
N ARG A 68 -10.22 -2.71 -4.42
CA ARG A 68 -10.68 -1.40 -4.91
C ARG A 68 -9.92 -0.24 -4.25
N VAL A 69 -9.67 -0.34 -2.95
CA VAL A 69 -8.92 0.70 -2.21
C VAL A 69 -7.46 0.74 -2.61
N GLY A 70 -6.81 -0.43 -2.75
CA GLY A 70 -5.41 -0.54 -3.19
C GLY A 70 -5.20 0.01 -4.60
N LEU A 71 -6.10 -0.29 -5.53
CA LEU A 71 -6.10 0.26 -6.89
C LEU A 71 -6.30 1.78 -6.90
N SER A 72 -7.25 2.29 -6.12
CA SER A 72 -7.52 3.73 -6.02
C SER A 72 -6.33 4.50 -5.44
N ILE A 73 -5.69 3.95 -4.41
CA ILE A 73 -4.49 4.55 -3.81
C ILE A 73 -3.36 4.53 -4.83
N SER A 74 -3.08 3.38 -5.46
CA SER A 74 -2.01 3.24 -6.46
C SER A 74 -2.16 4.24 -7.62
N GLN A 75 -3.37 4.41 -8.15
CA GLN A 75 -3.66 5.40 -9.20
C GLN A 75 -3.42 6.84 -8.72
N THR A 76 -3.81 7.16 -7.50
CA THR A 76 -3.56 8.49 -6.91
C THR A 76 -2.05 8.75 -6.77
N LEU A 77 -1.30 7.75 -6.32
CA LEU A 77 0.14 7.83 -6.12
C LEU A 77 0.94 7.99 -7.43
N ALA A 78 0.40 7.54 -8.56
CA ALA A 78 1.04 7.65 -9.87
C ALA A 78 1.29 9.11 -10.29
N SER A 79 0.56 10.07 -9.72
CA SER A 79 0.82 11.51 -9.93
C SER A 79 2.04 12.05 -9.18
N TYR A 80 2.60 11.27 -8.25
CA TYR A 80 3.71 11.67 -7.38
C TYR A 80 5.02 10.95 -7.68
N GLY A 81 5.00 9.89 -8.49
CA GLY A 81 6.20 9.13 -8.84
C GLY A 81 5.90 7.79 -9.49
N LEU A 82 6.90 6.91 -9.49
CA LEU A 82 6.77 5.56 -10.01
C LEU A 82 6.09 4.68 -8.97
N VAL A 83 5.00 4.04 -9.36
CA VAL A 83 4.22 3.15 -8.49
C VAL A 83 4.37 1.71 -8.95
N GLU A 84 4.66 0.83 -8.00
CA GLU A 84 4.60 -0.62 -8.16
C GLU A 84 3.54 -1.15 -7.20
N HIS A 85 2.56 -1.88 -7.71
CA HIS A 85 1.50 -2.50 -6.92
C HIS A 85 1.55 -4.00 -7.13
N SER A 86 1.75 -4.75 -6.05
CA SER A 86 1.94 -6.20 -6.08
C SER A 86 1.03 -6.89 -5.07
N ILE A 87 0.58 -8.10 -5.43
CA ILE A 87 -0.38 -8.90 -4.67
C ILE A 87 0.30 -10.20 -4.24
N TRP A 88 0.19 -10.54 -2.96
CA TRP A 88 0.88 -11.65 -2.34
C TRP A 88 -0.12 -12.52 -1.58
N SER A 89 -0.20 -13.82 -1.88
CA SER A 89 -0.94 -14.76 -1.04
C SER A 89 -0.08 -15.19 0.15
N GLU A 90 -0.62 -15.21 1.36
CA GLU A 90 0.09 -15.82 2.50
C GLU A 90 0.33 -17.31 2.21
N LYS A 91 1.53 -17.79 2.55
CA LYS A 91 1.86 -19.22 2.54
C LYS A 91 2.05 -19.66 3.99
N VAL A 92 1.42 -20.76 4.36
CA VAL A 92 1.60 -21.36 5.69
C VAL A 92 3.06 -21.82 5.77
N VAL A 93 3.76 -21.37 6.82
CA VAL A 93 5.12 -21.80 7.18
C VAL A 93 5.02 -22.81 8.31
#